data_AF-A0AAW7L1P6-F1
#
_entry.id   AF-A0AAW7L1P6-F1
#
_cell.length_a   1.000
_cell.length_b   1.000
_cell.length_c   1.000
_cell.angle_alpha   90.00
_cell.angle_beta   90.00
_cell.angle_gamma   90.00
#
_symmetry.space_group_name_H-M   'P 1'
#
loop_
_entity.id
_entity.type
_entity.pdbx_description
1 polymer ?
#
loop_
_entity_poly.entity_id
_entity_poly.type
_entity_poly.pdbx_seq_one_letter_code
_entity_poly.pdbx_strand_id
1 'polypeptide(L)'
;MAIKNELSILTKAEQLDLYSPPLLSLEQQRLYFTPNEIELTELKSIRLRNHRCYFIALLGYFKSKPVILSPSFNLIFDDMQFISTQVQGGKGIRPFSINKMQRDRIYQRILRLLNYQKWDESLHFAPLYEHLVMVGKAWLEPRYLFDAAAEYLATHRIAIPKYTVLQKLISRVIQQVKKALNNKLRIHVSSELHGFLNTIIDDKDGLSLSQLRAGAKSVMVTELKKELTVYHQLQPYTRQIDNAVKGLALSSKNQQHFGEMVDYYGSKLKRFKRPQQHLWLLCFLTQRI
;
A
#
# COMPACT_ATOMS: atom_id res chain seq x y z
N MET A 1 -21.60 -7.99 14.90
CA MET A 1 -20.77 -6.76 14.83
C MET A 1 -19.85 -6.85 13.63
N ALA A 2 -20.22 -6.24 12.51
CA ALA A 2 -19.41 -6.28 11.29
C ALA A 2 -18.22 -5.32 11.45
N ILE A 3 -17.02 -5.86 11.65
CA ILE A 3 -15.80 -5.05 11.60
C ILE A 3 -15.69 -4.55 10.16
N LYS A 4 -15.88 -3.24 9.95
CA LYS A 4 -15.53 -2.55 8.69
C LYS A 4 -14.03 -2.75 8.48
N ASN A 5 -13.67 -3.83 7.79
CA ASN A 5 -12.30 -4.18 7.40
C ASN A 5 -11.82 -3.29 6.24
N GLU A 6 -11.84 -1.98 6.42
CA GLU A 6 -11.14 -1.10 5.50
C GLU A 6 -9.67 -1.07 5.91
N LEU A 7 -8.83 -1.73 5.10
CA LEU A 7 -7.38 -1.80 5.28
C LEU A 7 -6.80 -0.38 5.39
N SER A 8 -6.36 0.04 6.57
CA SER A 8 -5.72 1.35 6.73
C SER A 8 -4.25 1.26 6.31
N ILE A 9 -3.96 1.64 5.07
CA ILE A 9 -2.61 1.59 4.48
C ILE A 9 -1.81 2.85 4.83
N LEU A 10 -2.42 4.01 4.58
CA LEU A 10 -1.87 5.32 4.94
C LEU A 10 -2.55 5.85 6.19
N THR A 11 -1.80 6.52 7.05
CA THR A 11 -2.34 7.32 8.15
C THR A 11 -3.18 8.47 7.63
N LYS A 12 -4.05 9.05 8.47
CA LYS A 12 -4.85 10.23 8.08
C LYS A 12 -3.96 11.41 7.67
N ALA A 13 -2.82 11.59 8.32
CA ALA A 13 -1.87 12.65 8.01
C ALA A 13 -1.25 12.46 6.62
N GLU A 14 -0.82 11.24 6.28
CA GLU A 14 -0.29 10.93 4.94
C GLU A 14 -1.33 11.06 3.84
N GLN A 15 -2.58 10.67 4.11
CA GLN A 15 -3.68 10.90 3.17
C GLN A 15 -3.92 12.40 2.95
N LEU A 16 -3.90 13.19 4.03
CA LEU A 16 -4.04 14.64 3.91
C LEU A 16 -2.86 15.23 3.13
N ASP A 17 -1.63 14.82 3.40
CA ASP A 17 -0.44 15.29 2.67
C ASP A 17 -0.52 14.98 1.16
N LEU A 18 -0.99 13.79 0.79
CA LEU A 18 -1.06 13.37 -0.62
C LEU A 18 -2.20 14.05 -1.39
N TYR A 19 -3.36 14.26 -0.74
CA TYR A 19 -4.58 14.78 -1.38
C TYR A 19 -4.92 16.23 -1.04
N SER A 20 -4.00 16.97 -0.42
CA SER A 20 -4.09 18.42 -0.21
C SER A 20 -3.08 19.15 -1.10
N PRO A 21 -3.25 20.47 -1.30
CA PRO A 21 -2.20 21.29 -1.90
C PRO A 21 -0.87 21.12 -1.16
N PRO A 22 0.25 20.98 -1.88
CA PRO A 22 1.56 20.93 -1.25
C PRO A 22 1.86 22.27 -0.57
N LEU A 23 2.48 22.20 0.61
CA LEU A 23 3.04 23.38 1.28
C LEU A 23 4.36 23.72 0.60
N LEU A 24 4.34 24.72 -0.29
CA LEU A 24 5.50 25.09 -1.08
C LEU A 24 6.32 26.19 -0.38
N SER A 25 7.64 26.01 -0.33
CA SER A 25 8.56 27.09 0.02
C SER A 25 8.57 28.16 -1.08
N LEU A 26 9.08 29.36 -0.78
CA LEU A 26 9.18 30.44 -1.77
C LEU A 26 10.02 30.04 -3.01
N GLU A 27 11.06 29.24 -2.81
CA GLU A 27 11.86 28.67 -3.92
C GLU A 27 11.05 27.69 -4.76
N GLN A 28 10.28 26.80 -4.10
CA GLN A 28 9.41 25.86 -4.80
C GLN A 28 8.27 26.56 -5.53
N GLN A 29 7.70 27.64 -4.97
CA GLN A 29 6.70 28.47 -5.65
C GLN A 29 7.29 29.08 -6.93
N ARG A 30 8.50 29.64 -6.86
CA ARG A 30 9.21 30.15 -8.04
C ARG A 30 9.46 29.06 -9.08
N LEU A 31 9.81 27.85 -8.65
CA LEU A 31 10.07 26.73 -9.55
C LEU A 31 8.78 26.21 -10.21
N TYR A 32 7.74 25.89 -9.42
CA TYR A 32 6.55 25.21 -9.91
C TYR A 32 5.53 26.14 -10.57
N PHE A 33 5.49 27.42 -10.18
CA PHE A 33 4.52 28.38 -10.73
C PHE A 33 5.05 29.21 -11.88
N THR A 34 6.34 29.10 -12.23
CA THR A 34 6.88 29.73 -13.44
C THR A 34 6.55 28.85 -14.66
N PRO A 35 5.64 29.28 -15.55
CA PRO A 35 5.29 28.49 -16.72
C PRO A 35 6.39 28.54 -17.78
N ASN A 36 6.60 27.43 -18.49
CA ASN A 36 7.42 27.41 -19.70
C ASN A 36 6.64 27.97 -20.92
N GLU A 37 7.28 28.03 -22.09
CA GLU A 37 6.67 28.62 -23.31
C GLU A 37 5.38 27.91 -23.77
N ILE A 38 5.34 26.58 -23.65
CA ILE A 38 4.18 25.77 -24.03
C ILE A 38 3.03 26.04 -23.06
N GLU A 39 3.33 26.09 -21.76
CA GLU A 39 2.37 26.39 -20.70
C GLU A 39 1.85 27.83 -20.78
N LEU A 40 2.71 28.79 -21.14
CA LEU A 40 2.34 30.19 -21.40
C LEU A 40 1.35 30.30 -22.58
N THR A 41 1.55 29.49 -23.61
CA THR A 41 0.65 29.46 -24.78
C THR A 41 -0.74 28.97 -24.38
N GLU A 42 -0.84 27.88 -23.62
CA GLU A 42 -2.11 27.41 -23.07
C GLU A 42 -2.75 28.43 -22.12
N LEU A 43 -1.94 29.08 -21.28
CA LEU A 43 -2.40 30.11 -20.34
C LEU A 43 -3.05 31.30 -21.03
N LYS A 44 -2.49 31.77 -22.16
CA LYS A 44 -3.04 32.88 -22.95
C LYS A 44 -4.45 32.58 -23.48
N SER A 45 -4.74 31.32 -23.79
CA SER A 45 -6.07 30.91 -24.28
C SER A 45 -7.17 30.97 -23.21
N ILE A 46 -6.81 31.02 -21.92
CA ILE A 46 -7.77 31.20 -20.82
C ILE A 46 -8.11 32.69 -20.71
N ARG A 47 -9.37 33.09 -20.83
CA ARG A 47 -9.77 34.51 -20.81
C ARG A 47 -9.67 35.18 -19.44
N LEU A 48 -10.19 34.53 -18.40
CA LEU A 48 -10.31 35.12 -17.08
C LEU A 48 -8.98 35.06 -16.31
N ARG A 49 -8.50 36.20 -15.81
CA ARG A 49 -7.26 36.28 -15.01
C ARG A 49 -7.28 35.38 -13.78
N ASN A 50 -8.41 35.30 -13.10
CA ASN A 50 -8.59 34.40 -11.94
C ASN A 50 -8.37 32.93 -12.33
N HIS A 51 -8.91 32.52 -13.47
CA HIS A 51 -8.76 31.14 -13.97
C HIS A 51 -7.34 30.86 -14.44
N ARG A 52 -6.63 31.86 -15.01
CA ARG A 52 -5.20 31.75 -15.34
C ARG A 52 -4.37 31.45 -14.10
N CYS A 53 -4.57 32.22 -13.02
CA CYS A 53 -3.82 32.01 -11.78
C CYS A 53 -4.13 30.65 -11.15
N TYR A 54 -5.40 30.24 -11.15
CA TYR A 54 -5.78 28.92 -10.65
C TYR A 54 -5.23 27.78 -11.51
N PHE A 55 -5.19 27.94 -12.83
CA PHE A 55 -4.55 26.99 -13.72
C PHE A 55 -3.06 26.83 -13.40
N ILE A 56 -2.33 27.94 -13.18
CA ILE A 56 -0.91 27.90 -12.78
C ILE A 56 -0.73 27.18 -11.45
N ALA A 57 -1.58 27.48 -10.46
CA ALA A 57 -1.53 26.82 -9.15
C ALA A 57 -1.72 25.30 -9.29
N LEU A 58 -2.80 24.87 -9.96
CA LEU A 58 -3.08 23.45 -10.17
C LEU A 58 -2.02 22.75 -11.01
N LEU A 59 -1.46 23.42 -12.02
CA LEU A 59 -0.36 22.89 -12.82
C LEU A 59 0.89 22.67 -11.95
N GLY A 60 1.27 23.65 -11.14
CA GLY A 60 2.40 23.54 -10.21
C GLY A 60 2.21 22.43 -9.19
N TYR A 61 1.02 22.31 -8.60
CA TYR A 61 0.70 21.23 -7.68
C TYR A 61 0.77 19.87 -8.35
N PHE A 62 0.22 19.74 -9.57
CA PHE A 62 0.23 18.49 -10.30
C PHE A 62 1.66 18.04 -10.68
N LYS A 63 2.54 18.99 -11.02
CA LYS A 63 3.98 18.71 -11.25
C LYS A 63 4.69 18.20 -9.99
N SER A 64 4.30 18.68 -8.81
CA SER A 64 4.85 18.22 -7.53
C SER A 64 4.28 16.86 -7.13
N LYS A 65 2.96 16.69 -7.18
CA LYS A 65 2.24 15.45 -6.87
C LYS A 65 1.18 15.23 -7.95
N PRO A 66 1.24 14.17 -8.79
CA PRO A 66 0.35 13.97 -9.94
C PRO A 66 -1.05 13.48 -9.51
N VAL A 67 -1.72 14.28 -8.69
CA VAL A 67 -3.04 14.03 -8.11
C VAL A 67 -4.00 15.12 -8.61
N ILE A 68 -5.23 14.72 -8.93
CA ILE A 68 -6.29 15.69 -9.27
C ILE A 68 -6.89 16.23 -7.98
N LEU A 69 -6.50 17.46 -7.61
CA LEU A 69 -6.93 18.18 -6.42
C LEU A 69 -8.18 19.03 -6.66
N SER A 70 -8.94 19.24 -5.58
CA SER A 70 -10.09 20.16 -5.54
C SER A 70 -9.95 21.11 -4.34
N PRO A 71 -8.91 21.96 -4.31
CA PRO A 71 -8.64 22.78 -3.15
C PRO A 71 -9.69 23.86 -2.95
N SER A 72 -10.00 24.14 -1.68
CA SER A 72 -10.72 25.37 -1.31
C SER A 72 -9.79 26.57 -1.47
N PHE A 73 -10.36 27.74 -1.74
CA PHE A 73 -9.56 28.95 -1.97
C PHE A 73 -8.70 29.31 -0.75
N ASN A 74 -9.21 29.08 0.46
CA ASN A 74 -8.51 29.39 1.70
C ASN A 74 -7.20 28.61 1.86
N LEU A 75 -7.15 27.36 1.39
CA LEU A 75 -5.95 26.53 1.48
C LEU A 75 -4.84 26.93 0.51
N ILE A 76 -5.17 27.70 -0.53
CA ILE A 76 -4.23 28.11 -1.58
C ILE A 76 -4.12 29.63 -1.68
N PHE A 77 -4.58 30.36 -0.66
CA PHE A 77 -4.67 31.81 -0.70
C PHE A 77 -3.32 32.45 -0.98
N ASP A 78 -2.28 32.04 -0.24
CA ASP A 78 -0.93 32.59 -0.35
C ASP A 78 -0.32 32.30 -1.72
N ASP A 79 -0.46 31.06 -2.22
CA ASP A 79 -0.02 30.70 -3.56
C ASP A 79 -0.75 31.51 -4.64
N MET A 80 -2.05 31.73 -4.48
CA MET A 80 -2.84 32.55 -5.40
C MET A 80 -2.41 34.02 -5.37
N GLN A 81 -2.05 34.58 -4.21
CA GLN A 81 -1.48 35.93 -4.12
C GLN A 81 -0.13 35.99 -4.81
N PHE A 82 0.77 35.05 -4.52
CA PHE A 82 2.10 34.95 -5.13
C PHE A 82 1.99 34.89 -6.66
N ILE A 83 1.17 33.98 -7.20
CA ILE A 83 0.99 33.84 -8.65
C ILE A 83 0.43 35.12 -9.27
N SER A 84 -0.57 35.73 -8.63
CA SER A 84 -1.22 36.92 -9.19
C SER A 84 -0.30 38.14 -9.28
N THR A 85 0.61 38.27 -8.32
CA THR A 85 1.50 39.42 -8.15
C THR A 85 2.82 39.21 -8.86
N GLN A 86 3.49 38.08 -8.61
CA GLN A 86 4.84 37.79 -9.08
C GLN A 86 4.86 37.16 -10.48
N VAL A 87 3.90 36.30 -10.82
CA VAL A 87 3.89 35.56 -12.10
C VAL A 87 3.07 36.28 -13.18
N GLN A 88 1.90 36.80 -12.82
CA GLN A 88 1.01 37.49 -13.76
C GLN A 88 1.18 39.02 -13.79
N GLY A 89 1.98 39.60 -12.88
CA GLY A 89 2.31 41.03 -12.90
C GLY A 89 1.13 41.98 -12.66
N GLY A 90 0.31 41.74 -11.63
CA GLY A 90 -0.78 42.66 -11.30
C GLY A 90 -1.20 42.65 -9.82
N LYS A 91 -2.33 43.30 -9.49
CA LYS A 91 -2.86 43.33 -8.12
C LYS A 91 -3.28 41.94 -7.64
N GLY A 92 -3.28 41.75 -6.32
CA GLY A 92 -3.74 40.53 -5.65
C GLY A 92 -5.14 40.06 -6.07
N ILE A 93 -5.42 38.78 -5.91
CA ILE A 93 -6.69 38.17 -6.32
C ILE A 93 -7.65 38.03 -5.13
N ARG A 94 -8.91 38.38 -5.37
CA ARG A 94 -9.99 38.14 -4.39
C ARG A 94 -10.46 36.69 -4.46
N PRO A 95 -10.95 36.11 -3.34
CA PRO A 95 -11.56 34.80 -3.34
C PRO A 95 -12.65 34.64 -4.41
N PHE A 96 -12.62 33.51 -5.09
CA PHE A 96 -13.62 33.13 -6.07
C PHE A 96 -13.84 31.62 -6.05
N SER A 97 -14.99 31.18 -6.56
CA SER A 97 -15.35 29.77 -6.63
C SER A 97 -15.20 29.26 -8.07
N ILE A 98 -14.76 28.00 -8.18
CA ILE A 98 -14.71 27.26 -9.45
C ILE A 98 -15.63 26.07 -9.32
N ASN A 99 -16.56 25.93 -10.26
CA ASN A 99 -17.44 24.78 -10.29
C ASN A 99 -16.70 23.53 -10.81
N LYS A 100 -17.29 22.35 -10.58
CA LYS A 100 -16.68 21.07 -10.96
C LYS A 100 -16.33 21.00 -12.45
N MET A 101 -17.22 21.44 -13.35
CA MET A 101 -16.99 21.41 -14.80
C MET A 101 -15.83 22.29 -15.24
N GLN A 102 -15.72 23.49 -14.68
CA GLN A 102 -14.61 24.41 -14.96
C GLN A 102 -13.28 23.81 -14.51
N ARG A 103 -13.23 23.21 -13.32
CA ARG A 103 -12.04 22.54 -12.82
C ARG A 103 -11.67 21.33 -13.66
N ASP A 104 -12.65 20.52 -14.07
CA ASP A 104 -12.42 19.36 -14.93
C ASP A 104 -11.81 19.79 -16.28
N ARG A 105 -12.28 20.90 -16.88
CA ARG A 105 -11.68 21.48 -18.10
C ARG A 105 -10.25 21.98 -17.88
N ILE A 106 -9.94 22.54 -16.70
CA ILE A 106 -8.57 22.94 -16.34
C ILE A 106 -7.66 21.72 -16.25
N TYR A 107 -8.08 20.66 -15.56
CA TYR A 107 -7.29 19.42 -15.50
C TYR A 107 -7.14 18.74 -16.86
N GLN A 108 -8.15 18.76 -17.72
CA GLN A 108 -8.00 18.25 -19.10
C GLN A 108 -6.90 18.98 -19.88
N ARG A 109 -6.65 20.27 -19.62
CA ARG A 109 -5.52 21.00 -20.20
C ARG A 109 -4.20 20.58 -19.57
N ILE A 110 -4.14 20.53 -18.24
CA ILE A 110 -2.94 20.12 -17.48
C ILE A 110 -2.48 18.71 -17.87
N LEU A 111 -3.41 17.76 -17.90
CA LEU A 111 -3.15 16.38 -18.26
C LEU A 111 -2.60 16.27 -19.69
N ARG A 112 -3.19 16.99 -20.65
CA ARG A 112 -2.67 17.04 -22.03
C ARG A 112 -1.28 17.66 -22.11
N LEU A 113 -1.04 18.77 -21.40
CA LEU A 113 0.27 19.44 -21.40
C LEU A 113 1.40 18.56 -20.86
N LEU A 114 1.11 17.78 -19.81
CA LEU A 114 2.11 16.96 -19.14
C LEU A 114 2.16 15.52 -19.67
N ASN A 115 1.37 15.20 -20.71
CA ASN A 115 1.17 13.86 -21.25
C ASN A 115 0.73 12.84 -20.18
N TYR A 116 -0.16 13.27 -19.29
CA TYR A 116 -0.79 12.42 -18.28
C TYR A 116 -2.20 11.99 -18.68
N GLN A 117 -2.57 10.80 -18.23
CA GLN A 117 -3.92 10.26 -18.33
C GLN A 117 -4.64 10.41 -17.01
N LYS A 118 -5.95 10.71 -17.06
CA LYS A 118 -6.80 10.62 -15.88
C LYS A 118 -6.99 9.15 -15.53
N TRP A 119 -7.03 8.81 -14.24
CA TRP A 119 -7.42 7.46 -13.83
C TRP A 119 -8.81 7.09 -14.39
N ASP A 120 -8.85 6.02 -15.16
CA ASP A 120 -10.05 5.34 -15.64
C ASP A 120 -10.03 3.90 -15.11
N GLU A 121 -11.06 3.53 -14.36
CA GLU A 121 -11.14 2.20 -13.75
C GLU A 121 -11.29 1.10 -14.82
N SER A 122 -11.95 1.37 -15.94
CA SER A 122 -12.16 0.38 -16.99
C SER A 122 -10.87 0.02 -17.74
N LEU A 123 -9.97 0.99 -17.90
CA LEU A 123 -8.72 0.82 -18.64
C LEU A 123 -7.55 0.44 -17.74
N HIS A 124 -7.44 1.07 -16.56
CA HIS A 124 -6.22 0.99 -15.76
C HIS A 124 -6.32 -0.01 -14.60
N PHE A 125 -7.52 -0.41 -14.19
CA PHE A 125 -7.66 -1.31 -13.04
C PHE A 125 -7.03 -2.68 -13.29
N ALA A 126 -7.38 -3.34 -14.40
CA ALA A 126 -6.90 -4.68 -14.71
C ALA A 126 -5.36 -4.78 -14.80
N PRO A 127 -4.65 -3.96 -15.60
CA PRO A 127 -3.20 -4.08 -15.70
C PRO A 127 -2.47 -3.72 -14.40
N LEU A 128 -2.93 -2.70 -13.66
CA LEU A 128 -2.38 -2.38 -12.35
C LEU A 128 -2.62 -3.51 -11.33
N TYR A 129 -3.81 -4.09 -11.33
CA TYR A 129 -4.14 -5.21 -10.46
C TYR A 129 -3.26 -6.43 -10.72
N GLU A 130 -3.05 -6.80 -11.98
CA GLU A 130 -2.17 -7.92 -12.36
C GLU A 130 -0.72 -7.66 -11.94
N HIS A 131 -0.22 -6.44 -12.18
CA HIS A 131 1.10 -6.02 -11.73
C HIS A 131 1.23 -6.16 -10.20
N LEU A 132 0.27 -5.64 -9.43
CA LEU A 132 0.32 -5.73 -7.97
C LEU A 132 0.13 -7.16 -7.44
N VAL A 133 -0.61 -8.04 -8.13
CA VAL A 133 -0.66 -9.47 -7.79
C VAL A 133 0.71 -10.12 -7.96
N MET A 134 1.47 -9.75 -9.00
CA MET A 134 2.85 -10.20 -9.18
C MET A 134 3.75 -9.68 -8.05
N VAL A 135 3.70 -8.38 -7.76
CA VAL A 135 4.46 -7.73 -6.67
C VAL A 135 4.12 -8.35 -5.31
N GLY A 136 2.83 -8.62 -5.06
CA GLY A 136 2.36 -9.22 -3.81
C GLY A 136 2.85 -10.65 -3.56
N LYS A 137 3.26 -11.38 -4.60
CA LYS A 137 3.95 -12.67 -4.42
C LYS A 137 5.34 -12.48 -3.81
N ALA A 138 5.99 -11.35 -4.09
CA ALA A 138 7.30 -11.01 -3.52
C ALA A 138 7.18 -10.39 -2.11
N TRP A 139 6.22 -9.50 -1.86
CA TRP A 139 5.95 -8.97 -0.52
C TRP A 139 4.49 -8.54 -0.39
N LEU A 140 3.76 -9.20 0.50
CA LEU A 140 2.33 -8.96 0.75
C LEU A 140 2.08 -7.94 1.88
N GLU A 141 2.85 -6.86 1.91
CA GLU A 141 2.66 -5.78 2.88
C GLU A 141 1.90 -4.60 2.23
N PRO A 142 0.85 -4.07 2.87
CA PRO A 142 0.00 -3.05 2.27
C PRO A 142 0.71 -1.78 1.81
N ARG A 143 1.68 -1.27 2.58
CA ARG A 143 2.42 -0.04 2.25
C ARG A 143 3.32 -0.25 1.03
N TYR A 144 4.03 -1.37 0.97
CA TYR A 144 4.84 -1.77 -0.17
C TYR A 144 4.00 -1.88 -1.45
N LEU A 145 2.80 -2.47 -1.36
CA LEU A 145 1.87 -2.51 -2.49
C LEU A 145 1.36 -1.13 -2.90
N PHE A 146 1.20 -0.21 -1.95
CA PHE A 146 0.82 1.18 -2.23
C PHE A 146 1.93 1.92 -2.96
N ASP A 147 3.17 1.79 -2.48
CA ASP A 147 4.33 2.44 -3.09
C ASP A 147 4.56 1.90 -4.51
N ALA A 148 4.45 0.58 -4.71
CA ALA A 148 4.49 -0.04 -6.04
C ALA A 148 3.36 0.43 -6.96
N ALA A 149 2.15 0.66 -6.43
CA ALA A 149 1.04 1.21 -7.21
C ALA A 149 1.33 2.66 -7.62
N ALA A 150 1.86 3.49 -6.72
CA ALA A 150 2.23 4.86 -7.02
C ALA A 150 3.33 4.93 -8.09
N GLU A 151 4.35 4.07 -8.00
CA GLU A 151 5.43 3.95 -8.98
C GLU A 151 4.90 3.51 -10.35
N TYR A 152 4.05 2.48 -10.39
CA TYR A 152 3.42 2.03 -11.62
C TYR A 152 2.63 3.16 -12.31
N LEU A 153 1.82 3.89 -11.54
CA LEU A 153 1.02 5.01 -12.05
C LEU A 153 1.92 6.14 -12.58
N ALA A 154 2.99 6.47 -11.86
CA ALA A 154 3.95 7.49 -12.29
C ALA A 154 4.63 7.10 -13.62
N THR A 155 5.08 5.84 -13.73
CA THR A 155 5.75 5.30 -14.93
C THR A 155 4.84 5.34 -16.15
N HIS A 156 3.55 5.03 -15.99
CA HIS A 156 2.57 5.04 -17.08
C HIS A 156 1.91 6.42 -17.29
N ARG A 157 2.38 7.46 -16.59
CA ARG A 157 1.82 8.82 -16.62
C ARG A 157 0.31 8.84 -16.33
N ILE A 158 -0.13 8.08 -15.33
CA ILE A 158 -1.52 8.06 -14.88
C ILE A 158 -1.62 8.88 -13.59
N ALA A 159 -2.57 9.82 -13.55
CA ALA A 159 -2.83 10.59 -12.34
C ALA A 159 -3.28 9.67 -11.20
N ILE A 160 -2.71 9.86 -10.01
CA ILE A 160 -2.99 9.03 -8.84
C ILE A 160 -4.48 9.18 -8.47
N PRO A 161 -5.25 8.08 -8.42
CA PRO A 161 -6.66 8.14 -8.07
C PRO A 161 -6.84 8.44 -6.58
N LYS A 162 -8.09 8.64 -6.16
CA LYS A 162 -8.42 8.83 -4.75
C LYS A 162 -7.95 7.65 -3.90
N TYR A 163 -7.61 7.92 -2.64
CA TYR A 163 -7.10 6.92 -1.71
C TYR A 163 -8.00 5.67 -1.64
N THR A 164 -9.31 5.86 -1.59
CA THR A 164 -10.28 4.77 -1.50
C THR A 164 -10.24 3.81 -2.70
N VAL A 165 -9.80 4.27 -3.88
CA VAL A 165 -9.62 3.43 -5.06
C VAL A 165 -8.40 2.53 -4.87
N LEU A 166 -7.25 3.10 -4.50
CA LEU A 166 -6.03 2.34 -4.23
C LEU A 166 -6.22 1.37 -3.06
N GLN A 167 -6.87 1.82 -1.99
CA GLN A 167 -7.18 1.02 -0.81
C GLN A 167 -8.02 -0.22 -1.17
N LYS A 168 -9.07 -0.06 -1.98
CA LYS A 168 -9.90 -1.18 -2.46
C LYS A 168 -9.12 -2.12 -3.37
N LEU A 169 -8.33 -1.57 -4.29
CA LEU A 169 -7.51 -2.35 -5.21
C LEU A 169 -6.50 -3.21 -4.44
N ILE A 170 -5.73 -2.61 -3.54
CA ILE A 170 -4.73 -3.32 -2.71
C ILE A 170 -5.40 -4.37 -1.82
N SER A 171 -6.58 -4.06 -1.25
CA SER A 171 -7.34 -5.04 -0.48
C SER A 171 -7.73 -6.26 -1.33
N ARG A 172 -8.16 -6.06 -2.58
CA ARG A 172 -8.47 -7.16 -3.52
C ARG A 172 -7.22 -7.96 -3.88
N VAL A 173 -6.10 -7.30 -4.15
CA VAL A 173 -4.80 -7.96 -4.42
C VAL A 173 -4.41 -8.87 -3.26
N ILE A 174 -4.46 -8.36 -2.03
CA ILE A 174 -4.13 -9.14 -0.83
C ILE A 174 -5.04 -10.35 -0.69
N GLN A 175 -6.35 -10.18 -0.90
CA GLN A 175 -7.30 -11.29 -0.86
C GLN A 175 -7.02 -12.35 -1.92
N GLN A 176 -6.68 -11.94 -3.15
CA GLN A 176 -6.36 -12.85 -4.23
C GLN A 176 -5.08 -13.64 -3.98
N VAL A 177 -4.00 -12.97 -3.53
CA VAL A 177 -2.75 -13.65 -3.19
C VAL A 177 -2.97 -14.62 -2.02
N LYS A 178 -3.69 -14.20 -0.97
CA LYS A 178 -4.05 -15.11 0.15
C LYS A 178 -4.88 -16.30 -0.32
N LYS A 179 -5.84 -16.11 -1.22
CA LYS A 179 -6.64 -17.20 -1.80
C LYS A 179 -5.77 -18.18 -2.57
N ALA A 180 -4.84 -17.68 -3.40
CA ALA A 180 -3.90 -18.51 -4.12
C ALA A 180 -2.99 -19.32 -3.17
N LEU A 181 -2.48 -18.69 -2.11
CA LEU A 181 -1.70 -19.37 -1.07
C LEU A 181 -2.50 -20.44 -0.34
N ASN A 182 -3.75 -20.16 0.02
CA ASN A 182 -4.63 -21.14 0.66
C ASN A 182 -4.91 -22.35 -0.23
N ASN A 183 -5.07 -22.15 -1.54
CA ASN A 183 -5.21 -23.26 -2.48
C ASN A 183 -3.95 -24.11 -2.55
N LYS A 184 -2.76 -23.48 -2.59
CA LYS A 184 -1.49 -24.20 -2.54
C LYS A 184 -1.29 -24.97 -1.24
N LEU A 185 -1.66 -24.37 -0.09
CA LEU A 185 -1.61 -25.05 1.21
C LEU A 185 -2.42 -26.35 1.18
N ARG A 186 -3.64 -26.32 0.63
CA ARG A 186 -4.49 -27.52 0.52
C ARG A 186 -3.89 -28.63 -0.35
N ILE A 187 -3.03 -28.28 -1.30
CA ILE A 187 -2.40 -29.24 -2.21
C ILE A 187 -1.13 -29.82 -1.58
N HIS A 188 -0.34 -29.00 -0.89
CA HIS A 188 1.00 -29.35 -0.43
C HIS A 188 1.08 -29.78 1.05
N VAL A 189 0.05 -29.53 1.85
CA VAL A 189 -0.01 -29.94 3.26
C VAL A 189 -0.81 -31.23 3.36
N SER A 190 -0.17 -32.30 3.86
CA SER A 190 -0.81 -33.60 4.08
C SER A 190 -1.89 -33.52 5.17
N SER A 191 -2.82 -34.48 5.20
CA SER A 191 -3.82 -34.58 6.27
C SER A 191 -3.17 -34.77 7.65
N GLU A 192 -2.06 -35.52 7.69
CA GLU A 192 -1.26 -35.74 8.89
C GLU A 192 -0.65 -34.43 9.41
N LEU A 193 0.01 -33.67 8.53
CA LEU A 193 0.60 -32.37 8.88
C LEU A 193 -0.48 -31.37 9.29
N HIS A 194 -1.65 -31.37 8.66
CA HIS A 194 -2.79 -30.58 9.11
C HIS A 194 -3.25 -30.96 10.53
N GLY A 195 -3.29 -32.24 10.85
CA GLY A 195 -3.59 -32.74 12.19
C GLY A 195 -2.59 -32.21 13.22
N PHE A 196 -1.29 -32.36 12.93
CA PHE A 196 -0.20 -31.87 13.78
C PHE A 196 -0.23 -30.34 13.98
N LEU A 197 -0.46 -29.57 12.93
CA LEU A 197 -0.57 -28.10 13.08
C LEU A 197 -1.80 -27.72 13.93
N ASN A 198 -2.88 -28.50 13.87
CA ASN A 198 -4.06 -28.26 14.70
C ASN A 198 -3.81 -28.56 16.18
N THR A 199 -3.06 -29.60 16.53
CA THR A 199 -2.71 -29.91 17.93
C THR A 199 -1.92 -28.76 18.56
N ILE A 200 -0.96 -28.20 17.82
CA ILE A 200 -0.17 -27.03 18.26
C ILE A 200 -1.08 -25.79 18.47
N ILE A 201 -1.98 -25.50 17.52
CA ILE A 201 -2.85 -24.32 17.62
C ILE A 201 -3.87 -24.47 18.76
N ASP A 202 -4.39 -25.67 18.96
CA ASP A 202 -5.45 -25.92 19.94
C ASP A 202 -4.92 -26.17 21.35
N ASP A 203 -3.59 -26.21 21.52
CA ASP A 203 -2.90 -26.63 22.74
C ASP A 203 -3.45 -27.97 23.28
N LYS A 204 -3.72 -28.91 22.35
CA LYS A 204 -4.22 -30.26 22.67
C LYS A 204 -3.09 -31.25 22.48
N ASP A 205 -2.90 -32.12 23.49
CA ASP A 205 -2.01 -33.28 23.49
C ASP A 205 -0.66 -33.04 22.77
N GLY A 206 0.36 -32.61 23.53
CA GLY A 206 1.74 -32.47 23.06
C GLY A 206 2.27 -31.03 23.05
N LEU A 207 2.88 -30.63 21.92
CA LEU A 207 3.58 -29.36 21.75
C LEU A 207 2.61 -28.17 21.69
N SER A 208 2.64 -27.28 22.69
CA SER A 208 1.78 -26.09 22.70
C SER A 208 2.39 -24.91 21.94
N LEU A 209 1.56 -23.95 21.52
CA LEU A 209 2.05 -22.73 20.88
C LEU A 209 2.97 -21.92 21.82
N SER A 210 2.74 -22.00 23.13
CA SER A 210 3.59 -21.31 24.12
C SER A 210 4.95 -21.98 24.28
N GLN A 211 5.01 -23.31 24.29
CA GLN A 211 6.27 -24.07 24.30
C GLN A 211 7.06 -23.82 23.01
N LEU A 212 6.38 -23.85 21.86
CA LEU A 212 7.00 -23.58 20.57
C LEU A 212 7.55 -22.15 20.47
N ARG A 213 6.92 -21.15 21.10
CA ARG A 213 7.41 -19.76 21.07
C ARG A 213 8.49 -19.46 22.10
N ALA A 214 8.54 -20.21 23.20
CA ALA A 214 9.42 -19.91 24.32
C ALA A 214 10.90 -19.89 23.92
N GLY A 215 11.32 -20.83 23.05
CA GLY A 215 12.72 -20.99 22.63
C GLY A 215 13.68 -21.23 23.79
N ALA A 216 14.93 -21.58 23.49
CA ALA A 216 15.97 -21.61 24.51
C ALA A 216 16.33 -20.17 24.91
N LYS A 217 15.96 -19.75 26.13
CA LYS A 217 16.26 -18.38 26.61
C LYS A 217 17.68 -18.22 27.13
N SER A 218 18.41 -19.33 27.32
CA SER A 218 19.81 -19.38 27.73
C SER A 218 20.42 -20.72 27.34
N VAL A 219 21.76 -20.82 27.35
CA VAL A 219 22.51 -22.07 27.07
C VAL A 219 22.52 -23.03 28.28
N MET A 220 21.67 -22.79 29.28
CA MET A 220 21.57 -23.64 30.46
C MET A 220 21.03 -25.02 30.06
N VAL A 221 21.58 -26.08 30.67
CA VAL A 221 21.24 -27.49 30.37
C VAL A 221 19.72 -27.75 30.47
N THR A 222 19.03 -27.07 31.39
CA THR A 222 17.58 -27.20 31.57
C THR A 222 16.78 -26.59 30.42
N GLU A 223 17.24 -25.49 29.82
CA GLU A 223 16.62 -24.87 28.65
C GLU A 223 16.92 -25.65 27.37
N LEU A 224 18.15 -26.17 27.23
CA LEU A 224 18.53 -27.05 26.11
C LEU A 224 17.71 -28.36 26.10
N LYS A 225 17.43 -28.95 27.26
CA LYS A 225 16.56 -30.14 27.37
C LYS A 225 15.12 -29.87 26.93
N LYS A 226 14.59 -28.68 27.24
CA LYS A 226 13.25 -28.28 26.76
C LYS A 226 13.24 -28.12 25.24
N GLU A 227 14.25 -27.47 24.67
CA GLU A 227 14.35 -27.29 23.21
C GLU A 227 14.53 -28.63 22.49
N LEU A 228 15.30 -29.57 23.05
CA LEU A 228 15.43 -30.94 22.52
C LEU A 228 14.10 -31.70 22.50
N THR A 229 13.26 -31.50 23.52
CA THR A 229 11.92 -32.13 23.57
C THR A 229 11.02 -31.58 22.47
N VAL A 230 11.07 -30.27 22.23
CA VAL A 230 10.37 -29.62 21.11
C VAL A 230 10.87 -30.16 19.77
N TYR A 231 12.20 -30.26 19.60
CA TYR A 231 12.80 -30.78 18.37
C TYR A 231 12.38 -32.23 18.08
N HIS A 232 12.39 -33.12 19.08
CA HIS A 232 11.96 -34.51 18.90
C HIS A 232 10.50 -34.63 18.46
N GLN A 233 9.63 -33.71 18.90
CA GLN A 233 8.22 -33.67 18.46
C GLN A 233 8.08 -33.12 17.03
N LEU A 234 9.00 -32.25 16.57
CA LEU A 234 9.01 -31.69 15.22
C LEU A 234 9.69 -32.59 14.19
N GLN A 235 10.70 -33.37 14.60
CA GLN A 235 11.53 -34.21 13.73
C GLN A 235 10.74 -35.09 12.75
N PRO A 236 9.62 -35.75 13.13
CA PRO A 236 8.85 -36.57 12.19
C PRO A 236 8.25 -35.77 11.03
N TYR A 237 8.00 -34.47 11.25
CA TYR A 237 7.30 -33.59 10.32
C TYR A 237 8.23 -32.70 9.51
N THR A 238 9.53 -32.60 9.84
CA THR A 238 10.49 -31.70 9.17
C THR A 238 10.45 -31.81 7.64
N ARG A 239 10.52 -33.03 7.09
CA ARG A 239 10.47 -33.23 5.63
C ARG A 239 9.14 -32.77 5.02
N GLN A 240 8.03 -32.99 5.72
CA GLN A 240 6.71 -32.58 5.24
C GLN A 240 6.57 -31.05 5.27
N ILE A 241 7.10 -30.40 6.32
CA ILE A 241 7.15 -28.94 6.47
C ILE A 241 8.00 -28.32 5.34
N ASP A 242 9.20 -28.82 5.09
CA ASP A 242 10.08 -28.33 4.02
C ASP A 242 9.44 -28.44 2.64
N ASN A 243 8.83 -29.61 2.35
CA ASN A 243 8.13 -29.83 1.08
C ASN A 243 6.92 -28.90 0.93
N ALA A 244 6.16 -28.70 2.00
CA ALA A 244 5.03 -27.79 2.00
C ALA A 244 5.47 -26.35 1.72
N VAL A 245 6.50 -25.84 2.41
CA VAL A 245 7.00 -24.47 2.23
C VAL A 245 7.64 -24.26 0.85
N LYS A 246 8.38 -25.25 0.34
CA LYS A 246 8.87 -25.24 -1.06
C LYS A 246 7.72 -25.18 -2.07
N GLY A 247 6.65 -25.96 -1.87
CA GLY A 247 5.46 -25.96 -2.73
C GLY A 247 4.69 -24.63 -2.71
N LEU A 248 4.72 -23.91 -1.59
CA LEU A 248 4.11 -22.57 -1.51
C LEU A 248 4.83 -21.55 -2.42
N ALA A 249 6.13 -21.74 -2.67
CA ALA A 249 6.99 -20.84 -3.46
C ALA A 249 6.88 -19.39 -2.97
N LEU A 250 6.96 -19.21 -1.65
CA LEU A 250 6.97 -17.90 -1.00
C LEU A 250 8.34 -17.26 -1.15
N SER A 251 8.38 -15.94 -1.29
CA SER A 251 9.62 -15.18 -1.14
C SER A 251 10.16 -15.29 0.30
N SER A 252 11.47 -15.10 0.46
CA SER A 252 12.11 -15.06 1.79
C SER A 252 11.47 -14.00 2.70
N LYS A 253 11.17 -12.81 2.16
CA LYS A 253 10.49 -11.74 2.91
C LYS A 253 9.10 -12.14 3.39
N ASN A 254 8.29 -12.80 2.55
CA ASN A 254 6.96 -13.26 2.94
C ASN A 254 7.04 -14.41 3.97
N GLN A 255 8.01 -15.33 3.81
CA GLN A 255 8.25 -16.38 4.81
C GLN A 255 8.63 -15.77 6.17
N GLN A 256 9.57 -14.81 6.18
CA GLN A 256 9.96 -14.10 7.38
C GLN A 256 8.75 -13.42 8.04
N HIS A 257 8.06 -12.56 7.30
CA HIS A 257 6.91 -11.81 7.79
C HIS A 257 5.81 -12.72 8.34
N PHE A 258 5.48 -13.82 7.66
CA PHE A 258 4.46 -14.76 8.12
C PHE A 258 4.89 -15.54 9.36
N GLY A 259 6.18 -15.87 9.51
CA GLY A 259 6.70 -16.48 10.73
C GLY A 259 6.59 -15.52 11.93
N GLU A 260 6.98 -14.26 11.76
CA GLU A 260 6.90 -13.22 12.79
C GLU A 260 5.47 -12.99 13.32
N MET A 261 4.44 -13.26 12.51
CA MET A 261 3.04 -13.16 12.95
C MET A 261 2.70 -14.12 14.11
N VAL A 262 3.39 -15.25 14.22
CA VAL A 262 3.21 -16.20 15.32
C VAL A 262 3.61 -15.55 16.65
N ASP A 263 4.74 -14.85 16.67
CA ASP A 263 5.21 -14.15 17.86
C ASP A 263 4.44 -12.87 18.17
N TYR A 264 4.09 -12.11 17.13
CA TYR A 264 3.33 -10.88 17.28
C TYR A 264 1.95 -11.12 17.89
N TYR A 265 1.20 -12.12 17.41
CA TYR A 265 -0.14 -12.40 17.93
C TYR A 265 -0.16 -13.32 19.14
N GLY A 266 0.82 -14.23 19.28
CA GLY A 266 0.85 -15.21 20.35
C GLY A 266 -0.47 -15.97 20.50
N SER A 267 -1.06 -15.95 21.70
CA SER A 267 -2.34 -16.62 21.96
C SER A 267 -3.52 -16.09 21.13
N LYS A 268 -3.45 -14.83 20.64
CA LYS A 268 -4.47 -14.25 19.76
C LYS A 268 -4.47 -14.87 18.36
N LEU A 269 -3.44 -15.62 17.98
CA LEU A 269 -3.37 -16.34 16.71
C LEU A 269 -4.58 -17.27 16.51
N LYS A 270 -5.14 -17.81 17.60
CA LYS A 270 -6.34 -18.66 17.59
C LYS A 270 -7.61 -17.97 17.05
N ARG A 271 -7.63 -16.63 16.98
CA ARG A 271 -8.77 -15.85 16.47
C ARG A 271 -8.85 -15.77 14.93
N PHE A 272 -7.77 -16.14 14.25
CA PHE A 272 -7.71 -16.12 12.78
C PHE A 272 -8.29 -17.39 12.16
N LYS A 273 -8.48 -17.39 10.84
CA LYS A 273 -8.97 -18.57 10.12
C LYS A 273 -7.89 -19.64 10.05
N ARG A 274 -8.28 -20.92 10.13
CA ARG A 274 -7.37 -22.08 10.09
C ARG A 274 -6.29 -22.04 9.00
N PRO A 275 -6.62 -21.76 7.72
CA PRO A 275 -5.57 -21.72 6.67
C PRO A 275 -4.50 -20.67 6.94
N GLN A 276 -4.87 -19.53 7.52
CA GLN A 276 -3.95 -18.45 7.86
C GLN A 276 -3.06 -18.83 9.05
N GLN A 277 -3.63 -19.50 10.05
CA GLN A 277 -2.87 -20.04 11.18
C GLN A 277 -1.85 -21.07 10.71
N HIS A 278 -2.25 -22.00 9.84
CA HIS A 278 -1.35 -23.01 9.25
C HIS A 278 -0.23 -22.36 8.45
N LEU A 279 -0.53 -21.36 7.61
CA LEU A 279 0.49 -20.64 6.84
C LEU A 279 1.56 -20.02 7.74
N TRP A 280 1.13 -19.28 8.76
CA TRP A 280 2.03 -18.60 9.69
C TRP A 280 2.85 -19.59 10.50
N LEU A 281 2.21 -20.66 10.99
CA LEU A 281 2.88 -21.69 11.75
C LEU A 281 3.91 -22.46 10.91
N LEU A 282 3.59 -22.80 9.66
CA LEU A 282 4.56 -23.44 8.74
C LEU A 282 5.78 -22.56 8.51
N CYS A 283 5.59 -21.27 8.24
CA CYS A 283 6.70 -20.33 8.04
C CYS A 283 7.54 -20.15 9.31
N PHE A 284 6.91 -20.14 10.48
CA PHE A 284 7.58 -20.08 11.77
C PHE A 284 8.41 -21.35 12.06
N LEU A 285 7.86 -22.53 11.77
CA LEU A 285 8.56 -23.80 11.96
C LEU A 285 9.80 -23.92 11.07
N THR A 286 9.73 -23.46 9.82
CA THR A 286 10.92 -23.43 8.93
C THR A 286 12.03 -22.49 9.37
N GLN A 287 11.75 -21.51 10.24
CA GLN A 287 12.79 -20.64 10.80
C GLN A 287 13.45 -21.25 12.03
N ARG A 288 12.84 -22.29 12.62
CA ARG A 288 13.32 -22.98 13.82
C ARG A 288 14.07 -24.28 13.55
N ILE A 289 13.83 -24.87 12.38
CA ILE A 289 14.52 -26.09 11.90
C ILE A 289 15.76 -25.66 11.13
#